data_AF-A0A820R544-F1
#
_entry.id   AF-A0A820R544-F1
#
_cell.length_a   1.000
_cell.length_b   1.000
_cell.length_c   1.000
_cell.angle_alpha   90.00
_cell.angle_beta   90.00
_cell.angle_gamma   90.00
#
_symmetry.space_group_name_H-M   'P 1'
#
loop_
_entity.id
_entity.type
_entity.pdbx_description
1 polymer ?
#
loop_
_entity_poly.entity_id
_entity_poly.type
_entity_poly.pdbx_seq_one_letter_code
_entity_poly.pdbx_strand_id
1 'polypeptide(L)'
;FFPLWQNLAHCLAPPQFPQYLRKKQKYAVTEPVKKVQWSKINPHAIKRDSIWVEVDEEKYISDELFSDIRKNFANKIAPSRQPIHDLVDKSKELRVLDSKAAQNF
;
A
#
# COMPACT_ATOMS: atom_id res chain seq x y z
N PHE A 1 29.23 49.66 -14.37
CA PHE A 1 28.66 48.58 -15.19
C PHE A 1 28.55 47.33 -14.31
N PHE A 2 27.40 47.09 -13.69
CA PHE A 2 27.14 45.86 -12.94
C PHE A 2 26.77 44.74 -13.92
N PRO A 3 27.36 43.53 -13.82
CA PRO A 3 27.14 42.49 -14.82
C PRO A 3 25.73 41.89 -14.71
N LEU A 4 25.09 41.69 -15.86
CA LEU A 4 23.73 41.17 -16.09
C LEU A 4 23.47 39.72 -15.63
N TRP A 5 24.40 39.10 -14.90
CA TRP A 5 24.29 37.72 -14.42
C TRP A 5 23.73 37.60 -13.00
N GLN A 6 23.54 38.70 -12.29
CA GLN A 6 22.98 38.70 -10.92
C GLN A 6 21.46 38.46 -10.85
N ASN A 7 20.76 38.26 -11.98
CA ASN A 7 19.29 38.23 -12.01
C ASN A 7 18.64 36.87 -12.30
N LEU A 8 19.36 35.75 -12.19
CA LEU A 8 18.79 34.40 -12.38
C LEU A 8 18.73 33.56 -11.09
N ALA A 9 19.04 34.13 -9.93
CA ALA A 9 19.01 33.40 -8.65
C ALA A 9 17.73 33.61 -7.83
N HIS A 10 16.70 34.25 -8.39
CA HIS A 10 15.38 34.24 -7.75
C HIS A 10 14.61 32.97 -8.13
N CYS A 11 14.45 32.11 -7.13
CA CYS A 11 13.49 31.01 -7.02
C CYS A 11 13.85 29.66 -7.66
N LEU A 12 14.85 28.97 -7.09
CA LEU A 12 14.90 27.49 -7.07
C LEU A 12 14.83 26.95 -5.62
N ALA A 13 14.05 27.61 -4.76
CA ALA A 13 13.71 27.00 -3.48
C ALA A 13 12.79 25.80 -3.75
N PRO A 14 13.08 24.59 -3.21
CA PRO A 14 12.15 23.47 -3.28
C PRO A 14 10.77 23.93 -2.79
N PRO A 15 9.66 23.50 -3.43
CA PRO A 15 8.33 23.84 -2.96
C PRO A 15 8.22 23.49 -1.48
N GLN A 16 8.00 24.51 -0.65
CA GLN A 16 8.08 24.37 0.79
C GLN A 16 6.90 23.52 1.27
N PHE A 17 7.21 22.44 1.97
CA PHE A 17 6.19 21.57 2.55
C PHE A 17 5.36 22.40 3.55
N PRO A 18 4.02 22.33 3.50
CA PRO A 18 3.18 23.12 4.40
C PRO A 18 3.53 22.82 5.87
N GLN A 19 3.81 23.86 6.65
CA GLN A 19 4.33 23.72 8.03
C GLN A 19 3.37 22.99 8.97
N TYR A 20 2.07 23.04 8.68
CA TYR A 20 1.03 22.36 9.46
C TYR A 20 0.93 20.86 9.15
N LEU A 21 1.53 20.38 8.07
CA LEU A 21 1.57 18.95 7.77
C LEU A 21 2.78 18.30 8.42
N ARG A 22 2.63 17.06 8.86
CA ARG A 22 3.76 16.23 9.29
C ARG A 22 4.43 15.57 8.09
N LYS A 23 5.77 15.53 8.11
CA LYS A 23 6.55 14.87 7.06
C LYS A 23 6.35 13.36 7.18
N LYS A 24 5.87 12.72 6.11
CA LYS A 24 5.65 11.27 6.09
C LYS A 24 6.96 10.51 6.29
N GLN A 25 6.97 9.62 7.27
CA GLN A 25 8.09 8.73 7.54
C GLN A 25 8.25 7.72 6.39
N LYS A 26 9.49 7.49 5.98
CA LYS A 26 9.82 6.54 4.91
C LYS A 26 10.21 5.20 5.54
N TYR A 27 9.44 4.16 5.28
CA TYR A 27 9.74 2.81 5.74
C TYR A 27 10.51 2.04 4.66
N ALA A 28 11.61 1.41 5.06
CA ALA A 28 12.32 0.47 4.20
C ALA A 28 11.55 -0.85 4.19
N VAL A 29 11.05 -1.25 3.02
CA VAL A 29 10.36 -2.53 2.86
C VAL A 29 11.37 -3.57 2.36
N THR A 30 11.70 -4.55 3.21
CA THR A 30 12.68 -5.60 2.89
C THR A 30 12.20 -6.55 1.79
N GLU A 31 10.90 -6.84 1.74
CA GLU A 31 10.31 -7.79 0.77
C GLU A 31 9.27 -7.10 -0.13
N PRO A 32 9.20 -7.44 -1.44
CA PRO A 32 8.23 -6.84 -2.33
C PRO A 32 6.79 -7.27 -1.99
N VAL A 33 6.00 -6.32 -1.50
CA VAL A 33 4.55 -6.49 -1.26
C VAL A 33 3.74 -5.89 -2.41
N LYS A 34 2.51 -6.39 -2.61
CA LYS A 34 1.54 -5.77 -3.52
C LYS A 34 1.29 -4.32 -3.09
N LYS A 35 1.55 -3.38 -3.99
CA LYS A 35 1.32 -1.95 -3.74
C LYS A 35 -0.13 -1.62 -4.03
N VAL A 36 -0.76 -0.86 -3.13
CA VAL A 36 -2.08 -0.29 -3.39
C VAL A 36 -1.94 0.81 -4.44
N GLN A 37 -2.84 0.81 -5.42
CA GLN A 37 -2.89 1.81 -6.47
C GLN A 37 -3.89 2.90 -6.09
N TRP A 38 -3.41 3.89 -5.36
CA TRP A 38 -4.18 5.01 -4.84
C TRP A 38 -3.63 6.32 -5.38
N SER A 39 -4.52 7.30 -5.56
CA SER A 39 -4.16 8.64 -6.01
C SER A 39 -3.45 9.39 -4.89
N LYS A 40 -2.21 9.82 -5.14
CA LYS A 40 -1.43 10.60 -4.18
C LYS A 40 -2.10 11.96 -3.97
N ILE A 41 -2.24 12.36 -2.70
CA ILE A 41 -2.80 13.65 -2.32
C ILE A 41 -1.70 14.70 -2.44
N ASN A 42 -2.00 15.85 -3.05
CA ASN A 42 -1.08 16.98 -3.13
C ASN A 42 -1.01 17.67 -1.75
N PRO A 43 0.16 17.74 -1.09
CA PRO A 43 0.30 18.39 0.21
C PRO A 43 -0.22 19.84 0.23
N HIS A 44 -0.06 20.58 -0.86
CA HIS A 44 -0.50 21.98 -0.96
C HIS A 44 -2.03 22.14 -1.10
N ALA A 45 -2.73 21.06 -1.46
CA ALA A 45 -4.19 21.06 -1.57
C ALA A 45 -4.89 20.64 -0.26
N ILE A 46 -4.14 20.20 0.75
CA ILE A 46 -4.69 19.82 2.06
C ILE A 46 -4.96 21.09 2.86
N LYS A 47 -6.15 21.22 3.44
CA LYS A 47 -6.49 22.35 4.32
C LYS A 47 -6.04 22.08 5.76
N ARG A 48 -5.89 23.14 6.57
CA ARG A 48 -5.45 23.04 7.97
C ARG A 48 -6.42 22.28 8.88
N ASP A 49 -7.71 22.30 8.54
CA ASP A 49 -8.81 21.62 9.22
C ASP A 49 -9.09 20.21 8.65
N SER A 50 -8.15 19.67 7.86
CA SER A 50 -8.31 18.36 7.24
C SER A 50 -7.85 17.24 8.17
N ILE A 51 -8.51 16.08 8.08
CA ILE A 51 -8.11 14.85 8.79
C ILE A 51 -6.62 14.51 8.60
N TRP A 52 -6.04 14.83 7.43
CA TRP A 52 -4.66 14.51 7.11
C TRP A 52 -3.63 15.33 7.91
N VAL A 53 -4.08 16.41 8.57
CA VAL A 53 -3.28 17.23 9.48
C VAL A 53 -3.23 16.62 10.87
N GLU A 54 -4.37 16.11 11.35
CA GLU A 54 -4.53 15.60 12.72
C GLU A 54 -4.07 14.14 12.87
N VAL A 55 -4.13 13.35 11.81
CA VAL A 55 -3.81 11.92 11.85
C VAL A 55 -2.35 11.69 12.27
N ASP A 56 -2.19 10.80 13.25
CA ASP A 56 -0.90 10.27 13.68
C ASP A 56 -0.73 8.85 13.15
N GLU A 57 -0.14 8.72 11.97
CA GLU A 57 0.15 7.40 11.37
C GLU A 57 1.14 6.61 12.25
N GLU A 58 2.07 7.27 12.95
CA GLU A 58 3.16 6.61 13.69
C GLU A 58 2.65 5.78 14.88
N LYS A 59 1.54 6.22 15.48
CA LYS A 59 0.89 5.50 16.58
C LYS A 59 0.36 4.12 16.15
N TYR A 60 -0.02 3.95 14.89
CA TYR A 60 -0.61 2.70 14.39
C TYR A 60 0.43 1.74 13.82
N ILE A 61 1.71 2.07 13.96
CA ILE A 61 2.79 1.30 13.37
C ILE A 61 3.35 0.35 14.40
N SER A 62 3.22 -0.94 14.12
CA SER A 62 3.83 -2.02 14.88
C SER A 62 4.57 -2.97 13.94
N ASP A 63 5.61 -3.63 14.46
CA ASP A 63 6.33 -4.66 13.69
C ASP A 63 5.43 -5.84 13.34
N GLU A 64 4.46 -6.15 14.22
CA GLU A 64 3.42 -7.15 13.99
C GLU A 64 2.53 -6.77 12.79
N LEU A 65 2.11 -5.50 12.69
CA LEU A 65 1.34 -5.02 11.54
C LEU A 65 2.11 -5.21 10.22
N PHE A 66 3.39 -4.87 10.19
CA PHE A 66 4.21 -5.10 8.99
C PHE A 66 4.41 -6.59 8.70
N SER A 67 4.48 -7.43 9.73
CA SER A 67 4.52 -8.90 9.58
C SER A 67 3.24 -9.40 8.90
N ASP A 68 2.08 -8.97 9.38
CA ASP A 68 0.78 -9.36 8.83
C ASP A 68 0.56 -8.86 7.41
N ILE A 69 0.96 -7.62 7.12
CA ILE A 69 0.90 -7.08 5.75
C ILE A 69 1.79 -7.91 4.83
N ARG A 70 3.01 -8.22 5.23
CA ARG A 70 3.90 -9.09 4.43
C ARG A 70 3.31 -10.47 4.22
N LYS A 71 2.77 -11.10 5.28
CA LYS A 71 2.17 -12.44 5.20
C LYS A 71 1.00 -12.51 4.21
N ASN A 72 0.10 -11.52 4.26
CA ASN A 72 -1.12 -11.53 3.46
C ASN A 72 -0.94 -10.95 2.04
N PHE A 73 -0.01 -9.99 1.86
CA PHE A 73 0.17 -9.25 0.61
C PHE A 73 1.53 -9.44 -0.04
N ALA A 74 2.36 -10.38 0.44
CA ALA A 74 3.58 -10.75 -0.28
C ALA A 74 3.24 -11.14 -1.71
N ASN A 75 4.06 -10.67 -2.66
CA ASN A 75 4.01 -11.12 -4.06
C ASN A 75 4.61 -12.53 -4.23
N LYS A 76 4.28 -13.44 -3.30
CA LYS A 76 4.51 -14.86 -3.53
C LYS A 76 3.48 -15.27 -4.56
N ILE A 77 3.96 -15.69 -5.74
CA ILE A 77 3.16 -16.52 -6.63
C ILE A 77 2.77 -17.69 -5.74
N ALA A 78 1.51 -17.75 -5.30
CA ALA A 78 1.04 -18.95 -4.62
C ALA A 78 1.44 -20.10 -5.54
N PRO A 79 2.16 -21.15 -5.06
CA PRO A 79 2.13 -22.39 -5.81
C PRO A 79 0.63 -22.62 -6.02
N SER A 80 0.21 -22.68 -7.29
CA SER A 80 -1.16 -23.02 -7.69
C SER A 80 -1.66 -23.97 -6.63
N ARG A 81 -2.76 -23.63 -5.90
CA ARG A 81 -3.38 -24.52 -4.90
C ARG A 81 -3.09 -25.91 -5.39
N GLN A 82 -2.15 -26.61 -4.73
CA GLN A 82 -1.82 -27.96 -5.15
C GLN A 82 -3.18 -28.61 -5.21
N PRO A 83 -3.66 -29.05 -6.39
CA PRO A 83 -4.92 -29.75 -6.42
C PRO A 83 -4.71 -30.84 -5.38
N ILE A 84 -5.63 -30.95 -4.42
CA ILE A 84 -5.71 -32.14 -3.60
C ILE A 84 -6.16 -33.24 -4.57
N HIS A 85 -5.26 -33.62 -5.45
CA HIS A 85 -5.28 -34.80 -6.25
C HIS A 85 -4.47 -35.75 -5.40
N ASP A 86 -5.17 -36.49 -4.56
CA ASP A 86 -4.87 -37.88 -4.23
C ASP A 86 -5.84 -38.31 -3.14
N LEU A 87 -7.12 -38.43 -3.51
CA LEU A 87 -8.04 -39.47 -3.03
C LEU A 87 -9.10 -39.66 -4.12
N VAL A 88 -8.67 -40.18 -5.27
CA VAL A 88 -9.59 -40.80 -6.22
C VAL A 88 -9.92 -42.19 -5.68
N ASP A 89 -10.89 -42.25 -4.78
CA ASP A 89 -11.79 -43.39 -4.71
C ASP A 89 -13.17 -42.90 -5.13
N LYS A 90 -13.48 -43.14 -6.42
CA LYS A 90 -14.79 -42.85 -7.03
C LYS A 90 -15.79 -43.90 -6.57
N SER A 91 -16.17 -43.88 -5.29
CA SER A 91 -17.28 -44.66 -4.75
C SER A 91 -18.47 -43.74 -4.46
N LYS A 92 -19.31 -43.53 -5.48
CA LYS A 92 -20.71 -43.06 -5.41
C LYS A 92 -21.04 -42.11 -4.23
N GLU A 93 -20.43 -40.93 -4.20
CA GLU A 93 -20.80 -39.90 -3.24
C GLU A 93 -21.92 -39.03 -3.83
N LEU A 94 -23.06 -38.94 -3.14
CA LEU A 94 -24.16 -38.06 -3.50
C LEU A 94 -23.73 -36.61 -3.27
N ARG A 95 -23.39 -35.89 -4.34
CA ARG A 95 -23.10 -34.46 -4.26
C ARG A 95 -24.41 -33.68 -4.17
N VAL A 96 -24.67 -33.09 -3.01
CA VAL A 96 -25.86 -32.26 -2.75
C VAL A 96 -25.79 -30.91 -3.49
N LEU A 97 -24.57 -30.43 -3.80
CA LEU A 97 -24.34 -29.17 -4.49
C LEU A 97 -23.49 -29.37 -5.75
N ASP A 98 -23.85 -28.67 -6.82
CA ASP A 98 -23.03 -28.59 -8.04
C ASP A 98 -21.73 -27.80 -7.77
N SER A 99 -20.68 -28.11 -8.51
CA SER A 99 -19.32 -27.56 -8.35
C SER A 99 -19.31 -26.03 -8.38
N LYS A 100 -20.21 -25.41 -9.16
CA LYS A 100 -20.37 -23.96 -9.24
C LYS A 100 -21.08 -23.36 -8.03
N ALA A 101 -22.07 -24.07 -7.46
CA ALA A 101 -22.75 -23.63 -6.25
C ALA A 101 -21.80 -23.75 -5.04
N ALA A 102 -21.05 -24.84 -4.93
CA ALA A 102 -20.11 -25.10 -3.84
C ALA A 102 -18.96 -24.09 -3.75
N GLN A 103 -18.61 -23.37 -4.83
CA GLN A 103 -17.60 -22.31 -4.79
C GLN A 103 -18.08 -21.02 -4.11
N ASN A 104 -19.40 -20.82 -4.04
CA ASN A 104 -20.02 -19.63 -3.45
C ASN A 104 -20.49 -19.85 -1.99
N PHE A 105 -20.47 -21.09 -1.52
CA PHE A 105 -20.72 -21.46 -0.12
C PHE A 105 -19.40 -21.47 0.66
#